data_AF-A0AAU1CY20-F1
#
_entry.id   AF-A0AAU1CY20-F1
#
_cell.length_a   1.000
_cell.length_b   1.000
_cell.length_c   1.000
_cell.angle_alpha   90.00
_cell.angle_beta   90.00
_cell.angle_gamma   90.00
#
_symmetry.space_group_name_H-M   'P 1'
#
loop_
_entity.id
_entity.type
_entity.pdbx_description
1 polymer ?
#
loop_
_entity_poly.entity_id
_entity_poly.type
_entity_poly.pdbx_seq_one_letter_code
_entity_poly.pdbx_strand_id
1 'polypeptide(L)'
;MLNQRTSGGLPAVAPSPQEDERSRFVQGLRSLADWLEQTDLPVPSDQRMLLPFHSNTAVEKFAAAHSLEVEYDNEGNASTDLAFGQVRYHVYGYVDFDQHCARADEQRARQWADEHGLVLRPVDEVV
;
A
#
# COMPACT_ATOMS: atom_id res chain seq x y z
N MET A 1 -12.16 -8.88 60.22
CA MET A 1 -11.30 -7.83 59.62
C MET A 1 -11.17 -8.13 58.14
N LEU A 2 -11.66 -7.21 57.30
CA LEU A 2 -11.63 -7.26 55.82
C LEU A 2 -10.21 -6.93 55.33
N ASN A 3 -9.62 -7.78 54.49
CA ASN A 3 -8.47 -7.38 53.67
C ASN A 3 -8.94 -7.16 52.24
N GLN A 4 -9.01 -5.89 51.85
CA GLN A 4 -9.29 -5.45 50.48
C GLN A 4 -8.10 -5.82 49.58
N ARG A 5 -8.36 -6.61 48.53
CA ARG A 5 -7.42 -6.79 47.42
C ARG A 5 -7.58 -5.58 46.50
N THR A 6 -6.55 -4.75 46.41
CA THR A 6 -6.40 -3.73 45.39
C THR A 6 -6.17 -4.42 44.04
N SER A 7 -7.21 -4.49 43.21
CA SER A 7 -7.06 -4.81 41.79
C SER A 7 -6.33 -3.65 41.12
N GLY A 8 -5.01 -3.77 40.96
CA GLY A 8 -4.24 -2.93 40.06
C GLY A 8 -4.73 -3.16 38.64
N GLY A 9 -5.58 -2.26 38.14
CA GLY A 9 -5.94 -2.22 36.73
C GLY A 9 -4.67 -2.03 35.91
N LEU A 10 -4.36 -2.99 35.04
CA LEU A 10 -3.35 -2.83 34.02
C LEU A 10 -3.69 -1.58 33.21
N PRO A 11 -2.73 -0.68 32.91
CA PRO A 11 -2.99 0.45 32.04
C PRO A 11 -3.42 -0.10 30.67
N ALA A 12 -4.58 0.37 30.19
CA ALA A 12 -5.01 0.11 28.83
C ALA A 12 -3.92 0.65 27.90
N VAL A 13 -3.23 -0.26 27.21
CA VAL A 13 -2.30 0.09 26.14
C VAL A 13 -3.15 0.79 25.08
N ALA A 14 -2.92 2.09 24.88
CA ALA A 14 -3.55 2.80 23.79
C ALA A 14 -3.12 2.12 22.47
N PRO A 15 -4.05 1.85 21.55
CA PRO A 15 -3.70 1.23 20.28
C PRO A 15 -2.63 2.08 19.58
N SER A 16 -1.65 1.41 18.99
CA SER A 16 -0.63 2.06 18.20
C SER A 16 -1.26 2.79 17.00
N PRO A 17 -0.68 3.89 16.49
CA PRO A 17 -1.26 4.64 15.37
C PRO A 17 -1.59 3.79 14.12
N GLN A 18 -0.84 2.71 13.88
CA GLN A 18 -1.11 1.74 12.80
C GLN A 18 -2.33 0.83 13.06
N GLU A 19 -2.63 0.50 14.31
CA GLU A 19 -3.83 -0.27 14.67
C GLU A 19 -5.10 0.54 14.41
N ASP A 20 -5.03 1.86 14.59
CA ASP A 20 -6.14 2.78 14.30
C ASP A 20 -6.40 2.92 12.79
N GLU A 21 -5.37 3.06 11.96
CA GLU A 21 -5.53 3.18 10.50
C GLU A 21 -6.07 1.90 9.88
N ARG A 22 -5.53 0.73 10.26
CA ARG A 22 -6.03 -0.57 9.80
C ARG A 22 -7.49 -0.75 10.21
N SER A 23 -7.85 -0.39 11.44
CA SER A 23 -9.23 -0.51 11.92
C SER A 23 -10.19 0.39 11.13
N ARG A 24 -9.80 1.64 10.83
CA ARG A 24 -10.59 2.54 9.97
C ARG A 24 -10.74 2.02 8.55
N PHE A 25 -9.67 1.48 7.96
CA PHE A 25 -9.72 0.89 6.62
C PHE A 25 -10.68 -0.30 6.57
N VAL A 26 -10.58 -1.23 7.53
CA VAL A 26 -11.50 -2.37 7.65
C VAL A 26 -12.95 -1.91 7.85
N GLN A 27 -13.17 -0.89 8.68
CA GLN A 27 -14.51 -0.33 8.86
C GLN A 27 -15.07 0.29 7.57
N GLY A 28 -14.23 0.95 6.78
CA GLY A 28 -14.60 1.48 5.47
C GLY A 28 -15.01 0.37 4.50
N LEU A 29 -14.25 -0.73 4.43
CA LEU A 29 -14.58 -1.89 3.60
C LEU A 29 -15.91 -2.55 3.99
N ARG A 30 -16.18 -2.67 5.30
CA ARG A 30 -17.47 -3.18 5.80
C ARG A 30 -18.61 -2.26 5.40
N SER A 31 -18.44 -0.96 5.59
CA SER A 31 -19.47 0.03 5.24
C SER A 31 -19.75 0.04 3.73
N LEU A 32 -18.72 -0.19 2.89
CA LEU A 32 -18.89 -0.36 1.45
C LEU A 32 -19.70 -1.63 1.12
N ALA A 33 -19.41 -2.75 1.79
CA ALA A 33 -20.17 -3.98 1.61
C ALA A 33 -21.65 -3.79 2.01
N ASP A 34 -21.90 -3.20 3.18
CA ASP A 34 -23.26 -2.91 3.67
C ASP A 34 -24.05 -2.03 2.70
N TRP A 35 -23.39 -1.05 2.06
CA TRP A 35 -24.00 -0.20 1.04
C TRP A 35 -24.27 -0.95 -0.27
N LEU A 36 -23.34 -1.80 -0.71
CA LEU A 36 -23.50 -2.63 -1.92
C LEU A 36 -24.68 -3.60 -1.80
N GLU A 37 -24.97 -4.10 -0.59
CA GLU A 37 -26.14 -4.95 -0.34
C GLU A 37 -27.48 -4.22 -0.46
N GLN A 38 -27.49 -2.89 -0.39
CA GLN A 38 -28.69 -2.06 -0.38
C GLN A 38 -28.95 -1.34 -1.71
N THR A 39 -28.01 -1.43 -2.66
CA THR A 39 -28.06 -0.68 -3.92
C THR A 39 -28.27 -1.62 -5.11
N ASP A 40 -29.10 -1.21 -6.06
CA ASP A 40 -29.30 -1.94 -7.34
C ASP A 40 -28.31 -1.49 -8.43
N LEU A 41 -27.27 -0.73 -8.05
CA LEU A 41 -26.27 -0.22 -8.97
C LEU A 41 -25.28 -1.34 -9.36
N PRO A 42 -24.77 -1.34 -10.60
CA PRO A 42 -23.75 -2.30 -11.02
C PRO A 42 -22.51 -2.25 -10.13
N VAL A 43 -21.93 -3.42 -9.84
CA VAL A 43 -20.63 -3.51 -9.19
C VAL A 43 -19.50 -3.16 -10.18
N PRO A 44 -18.47 -2.42 -9.75
CA PRO A 44 -17.32 -2.17 -10.60
C PRO A 44 -16.61 -3.47 -10.99
N SER A 45 -16.26 -3.62 -12.27
CA SER A 45 -15.43 -4.71 -12.77
C SER A 45 -13.93 -4.39 -12.60
N ASP A 46 -13.12 -5.42 -12.35
CA ASP A 46 -11.64 -5.34 -12.26
C ASP A 46 -11.12 -4.37 -11.17
N GLN A 47 -11.68 -4.46 -9.96
CA GLN A 47 -11.20 -3.67 -8.83
C GLN A 47 -9.92 -4.24 -8.25
N ARG A 48 -8.86 -3.42 -8.26
CA ARG A 48 -7.56 -3.76 -7.67
C ARG A 48 -7.20 -2.76 -6.59
N MET A 49 -6.92 -3.26 -5.40
CA MET A 49 -6.27 -2.53 -4.33
C MET A 49 -4.77 -2.72 -4.50
N LEU A 50 -4.07 -1.62 -4.78
CA LEU A 50 -2.63 -1.64 -5.03
C LEU A 50 -1.87 -1.55 -3.71
N LEU A 51 -0.98 -2.51 -3.44
CA LEU A 51 -0.05 -2.48 -2.32
C LEU A 51 1.39 -2.45 -2.84
N PRO A 52 2.04 -1.27 -2.87
CA PRO A 52 3.44 -1.18 -3.24
C PRO A 52 4.34 -1.73 -2.12
N PHE A 53 5.34 -2.51 -2.52
CA PHE A 53 6.49 -2.87 -1.70
C PHE A 53 7.78 -2.29 -2.28
N HIS A 54 8.73 -2.05 -1.38
CA HIS A 54 10.04 -1.48 -1.72
C HIS A 54 11.02 -2.49 -2.35
N SER A 55 10.64 -3.76 -2.50
CA SER A 55 11.49 -4.76 -3.15
C SER A 55 10.70 -5.98 -3.64
N ASN A 56 11.23 -6.64 -4.67
CA ASN A 56 10.74 -7.93 -5.14
C ASN A 56 10.75 -9.00 -4.04
N THR A 57 11.78 -9.03 -3.20
CA THR A 57 11.88 -9.99 -2.09
C THR A 57 10.73 -9.84 -1.08
N ALA A 58 10.19 -8.63 -0.88
CA ALA A 58 9.01 -8.45 -0.05
C ALA A 58 7.76 -9.06 -0.69
N VAL A 59 7.63 -8.97 -2.03
CA VAL A 59 6.55 -9.62 -2.79
C VAL A 59 6.68 -11.14 -2.71
N GLU A 60 7.87 -11.70 -2.91
CA GLU A 60 8.14 -13.13 -2.80
C GLU A 60 7.77 -13.69 -1.42
N LYS A 61 8.14 -12.98 -0.35
CA LYS A 61 7.79 -13.36 1.03
C LYS A 61 6.28 -13.35 1.25
N PHE A 62 5.58 -12.34 0.72
CA PHE A 62 4.13 -12.27 0.79
C PHE A 62 3.49 -13.43 0.02
N ALA A 63 3.93 -13.67 -1.21
CA ALA A 63 3.44 -14.76 -2.05
C ALA A 63 3.63 -16.11 -1.36
N ALA A 64 4.81 -16.38 -0.79
CA ALA A 64 5.08 -17.61 -0.04
C ALA A 64 4.18 -17.77 1.20
N ALA A 65 3.94 -16.69 1.96
CA ALA A 65 3.06 -16.71 3.13
C ALA A 65 1.59 -17.00 2.78
N HIS A 66 1.17 -16.68 1.56
CA HIS A 66 -0.19 -16.86 1.06
C HIS A 66 -0.33 -17.98 0.02
N SER A 67 0.73 -18.75 -0.23
CA SER A 67 0.77 -19.83 -1.25
C SER A 67 0.36 -19.34 -2.66
N LEU A 68 0.88 -18.18 -3.05
CA LEU A 68 0.64 -17.55 -4.34
C LEU A 68 1.87 -17.69 -5.25
N GLU A 69 1.64 -17.60 -6.56
CA GLU A 69 2.71 -17.48 -7.56
C GLU A 69 3.13 -16.02 -7.71
N VAL A 70 4.43 -15.81 -8.00
CA VAL A 70 4.99 -14.49 -8.30
C VAL A 70 5.17 -14.38 -9.80
N GLU A 71 4.62 -13.33 -10.38
CA GLU A 71 4.84 -12.95 -11.78
C GLU A 71 5.93 -11.88 -11.86
N TYR A 72 6.74 -11.95 -12.90
CA TYR A 72 7.77 -10.95 -13.20
C TYR A 72 7.48 -10.32 -14.56
N ASP A 73 7.48 -9.00 -14.63
CA ASP A 73 7.36 -8.27 -15.89
C ASP A 73 8.69 -8.23 -16.66
N ASN A 74 8.69 -7.60 -17.83
CA ASN A 74 9.88 -7.47 -18.67
C ASN A 74 10.98 -6.58 -18.06
N GLU A 75 10.64 -5.79 -17.04
CA GLU A 75 11.59 -4.96 -16.28
C GLU A 75 12.13 -5.71 -15.05
N GLY A 76 11.62 -6.92 -14.79
CA GLY A 76 11.96 -7.75 -13.65
C GLY A 76 11.22 -7.39 -12.37
N ASN A 77 10.20 -6.52 -12.42
CA ASN A 77 9.41 -6.17 -11.24
C ASN A 77 8.51 -7.36 -10.86
N ALA A 78 8.44 -7.66 -9.57
CA ALA A 78 7.65 -8.77 -9.06
C ALA A 78 6.23 -8.32 -8.73
N SER A 79 5.23 -9.14 -9.01
CA SER A 79 3.86 -8.92 -8.53
C SER A 79 3.12 -10.23 -8.23
N THR A 80 2.07 -10.14 -7.43
CA THR A 80 1.15 -11.24 -7.15
C THR A 80 -0.22 -10.69 -6.73
N ASP A 81 -1.27 -11.47 -6.93
CA ASP A 81 -2.65 -11.10 -6.59
C ASP A 81 -3.19 -12.01 -5.48
N LEU A 82 -3.62 -11.40 -4.36
CA LEU A 82 -4.49 -12.09 -3.40
C LEU A 82 -5.96 -11.75 -3.70
N ALA A 83 -6.76 -12.74 -4.06
CA ALA A 83 -8.15 -12.55 -4.50
C ALA A 83 -9.17 -12.66 -3.36
N PHE A 84 -10.16 -11.77 -3.38
CA PHE A 84 -11.36 -11.78 -2.55
C PHE A 84 -12.59 -11.68 -3.47
N GLY A 85 -12.97 -12.82 -4.06
CA GLY A 85 -13.95 -12.84 -5.14
C GLY A 85 -13.43 -12.08 -6.36
N GLN A 86 -14.14 -11.02 -6.77
CA GLN A 86 -13.75 -10.16 -7.90
C GLN A 86 -12.80 -9.02 -7.53
N VAL A 87 -12.53 -8.82 -6.23
CA VAL A 87 -11.59 -7.81 -5.73
C VAL A 87 -10.20 -8.44 -5.63
N ARG A 88 -9.19 -7.76 -6.15
CA ARG A 88 -7.79 -8.21 -6.03
C ARG A 88 -7.00 -7.28 -5.14
N TYR A 89 -6.19 -7.85 -4.26
CA TYR A 89 -5.16 -7.16 -3.52
C TYR A 89 -3.84 -7.39 -4.26
N HIS A 90 -3.53 -6.47 -5.17
CA HIS A 90 -2.40 -6.54 -6.07
C HIS A 90 -1.14 -6.03 -5.37
N VAL A 91 -0.25 -6.94 -5.03
CA VAL A 91 1.02 -6.64 -4.40
C VAL A 91 2.08 -6.56 -5.48
N TYR A 92 2.85 -5.49 -5.50
CA TYR A 92 3.87 -5.27 -6.51
C TYR A 92 5.11 -4.64 -5.89
N GLY A 93 6.27 -4.99 -6.43
CA GLY A 93 7.57 -4.53 -5.97
C GLY A 93 8.48 -4.25 -7.16
N TYR A 94 9.45 -3.37 -6.95
CA TYR A 94 10.39 -2.97 -7.99
C TYR A 94 11.75 -3.62 -7.77
N VAL A 95 12.48 -3.88 -8.87
CA VAL A 95 13.88 -4.32 -8.84
C VAL A 95 14.75 -3.26 -8.16
N ASP A 96 14.53 -1.99 -8.52
CA ASP A 96 15.22 -0.83 -7.97
C ASP A 96 14.20 0.26 -7.66
N PHE A 97 13.59 0.18 -6.48
CA PHE A 97 12.58 1.12 -6.02
C PHE A 97 13.13 2.56 -5.96
N ASP A 98 14.36 2.72 -5.49
CA ASP A 98 14.97 4.04 -5.33
C ASP A 98 15.23 4.70 -6.69
N GLN A 99 15.75 3.95 -7.66
CA GLN A 99 15.92 4.46 -9.02
C GLN A 99 14.57 4.70 -9.71
N HIS A 100 13.54 3.90 -9.44
CA HIS A 100 12.18 4.17 -9.93
C HIS A 100 11.65 5.50 -9.36
N CYS A 101 11.77 5.73 -8.05
CA CYS A 101 11.38 6.98 -7.42
C CYS A 101 12.16 8.17 -7.97
N ALA A 102 13.49 8.05 -8.12
CA ALA A 102 14.33 9.10 -8.68
C ALA A 102 13.90 9.48 -10.11
N ARG A 103 13.58 8.50 -10.96
CA ARG A 103 13.04 8.73 -12.31
C ARG A 103 11.67 9.44 -12.26
N ALA A 104 10.77 9.02 -11.38
CA ALA A 104 9.45 9.63 -11.24
C ALA A 104 9.52 11.06 -10.67
N ASP A 105 10.45 11.33 -9.77
CA ASP A 105 10.72 12.67 -9.24
C ASP A 105 11.31 13.59 -10.31
N GLU A 106 12.27 13.10 -11.11
CA GLU A 106 12.84 13.85 -12.23
C GLU A 106 11.76 14.18 -13.27
N GLN A 107 10.92 13.21 -13.63
CA GLN A 107 9.80 13.44 -14.56
C GLN A 107 8.82 14.50 -14.05
N ARG A 108 8.43 14.43 -12.77
CA ARG A 108 7.58 15.43 -12.14
C ARG A 108 8.23 16.81 -12.11
N ALA A 109 9.53 16.88 -11.82
CA ALA A 109 10.28 18.13 -11.84
C ALA A 109 10.33 18.75 -13.25
N ARG A 110 10.56 17.92 -14.28
CA ARG A 110 10.55 18.36 -15.69
C ARG A 110 9.18 18.87 -16.11
N GLN A 111 8.12 18.12 -15.83
CA GLN A 111 6.76 18.54 -16.12
C GLN A 111 6.43 19.88 -15.45
N TRP A 112 6.75 20.02 -14.16
CA TRP A 112 6.52 21.27 -13.45
C TRP A 112 7.30 22.44 -14.07
N ALA A 113 8.57 22.22 -14.46
CA ALA A 113 9.37 23.26 -15.11
C ALA A 113 8.76 23.69 -16.45
N ASP A 114 8.33 22.74 -17.28
CA ASP A 114 7.68 23.01 -18.57
C ASP A 114 6.39 23.82 -18.39
N GLU A 115 5.55 23.46 -17.40
CA GLU A 115 4.32 24.18 -17.06
C GLU A 115 4.56 25.63 -16.61
N HIS A 116 5.78 25.96 -16.17
CA HIS A 116 6.17 27.29 -15.69
C HIS A 116 7.14 28.00 -16.65
N GLY A 117 7.39 27.46 -17.84
CA GLY A 117 8.32 28.04 -18.81
C GLY A 117 9.78 28.05 -18.32
N LEU A 118 10.14 27.14 -17.42
CA LEU A 118 11.48 26.97 -16.88
C LEU A 118 12.18 25.81 -17.59
N VAL A 119 13.52 25.87 -17.67
CA VAL A 119 14.34 24.80 -18.24
C VAL A 119 15.22 24.21 -17.14
N LEU A 120 14.99 22.94 -16.79
CA LEU A 120 15.90 22.21 -15.92
C LEU A 120 17.23 21.95 -16.65
N ARG A 121 18.34 22.29 -15.99
CA ARG A 121 19.69 22.02 -16.47
C ARG A 121 20.39 21.08 -15.48
N PRO A 122 21.22 20.14 -15.97
CA PRO A 122 22.12 19.40 -15.09
C PRO A 122 22.96 20.37 -14.26
N VAL A 123 23.23 20.02 -13.01
CA VAL A 123 24.27 20.72 -12.26
C VAL A 123 25.60 20.24 -12.82
N ASP A 124 26.42 21.16 -13.32
CA ASP A 124 27.79 20.83 -13.71
C ASP A 124 28.52 20.25 -12.48
N GLU A 125 29.16 19.10 -12.61
CA GLU A 125 29.92 18.48 -11.52
C GLU A 125 30.88 19.51 -10.92
N VAL A 126 30.72 19.79 -9.63
CA VAL A 126 31.70 20.57 -8.87
C VAL A 126 32.93 19.67 -8.73
N VAL A 127 33.93 19.90 -9.58
CA VAL A 127 35.26 19.28 -9.50
C VAL A 127 35.94 19.65 -8.17
#